data_AF-A0A945X4K1-F1
#
_entry.id   AF-A0A945X4K1-F1
#
_cell.length_a   1.000
_cell.length_b   1.000
_cell.length_c   1.000
_cell.angle_alpha   90.00
_cell.angle_beta   90.00
_cell.angle_gamma   90.00
#
_symmetry.space_group_name_H-M   'P 1'
#
loop_
_entity.id
_entity.type
_entity.pdbx_description
1 polymer ?
#
loop_
_entity_poly.entity_id
_entity_poly.type
_entity_poly.pdbx_seq_one_letter_code
_entity_poly.pdbx_strand_id
1 'polypeptide(L)'
;MKEFLKKRPPKTLPRVKGGHYWDWIQSCKADGRPASSSFGIAGPLTEAVLLGNVAIRTGKRIEWDSETMRVTNLPEANQYIRSPQREF
;
A
#
# COMPACT_ATOMS: atom_id res chain seq x y z
N MET A 1 19.00 20.77 3.48
CA MET A 1 18.73 19.71 2.49
C MET A 1 19.94 18.80 2.19
N LYS A 2 21.19 19.30 2.16
CA LYS A 2 22.39 18.47 1.85
C LYS A 2 22.79 17.48 2.96
N GLU A 3 22.39 17.71 4.20
CA GLU A 3 22.76 16.87 5.35
C GLU A 3 22.20 15.43 5.25
N PHE A 4 21.00 15.26 4.68
CA PHE A 4 20.39 13.95 4.42
C PHE A 4 21.15 13.10 3.39
N LEU A 5 22.04 13.71 2.60
CA LEU A 5 22.84 12.98 1.62
C LEU A 5 24.05 12.26 2.24
N LYS A 6 24.52 12.70 3.43
CA LYS A 6 25.71 12.15 4.09
C LYS A 6 25.47 10.78 4.72
N LYS A 7 24.23 10.45 5.08
CA LYS A 7 23.84 9.18 5.72
C LYS A 7 22.72 8.49 4.93
N ARG A 8 23.04 8.00 3.73
CA ARG A 8 22.09 7.20 2.96
C ARG A 8 21.96 5.80 3.59
N PRO A 9 20.75 5.23 3.61
CA PRO A 9 20.59 3.84 4.02
C PRO A 9 21.38 2.91 3.10
N PRO A 10 21.85 1.76 3.61
CA PRO A 10 22.55 0.77 2.80
C PRO A 10 21.65 0.29 1.66
N LYS A 11 22.25 0.02 0.50
CA LYS A 11 21.53 -0.52 -0.67
C LYS A 11 21.27 -2.01 -0.43
N THR A 12 20.06 -2.35 -0.03
CA THR A 12 19.66 -3.73 0.29
C THR A 12 18.88 -4.42 -0.83
N LEU A 13 18.30 -3.66 -1.75
CA LEU A 13 17.47 -4.19 -2.85
C LEU A 13 18.14 -3.94 -4.21
N PRO A 14 18.03 -4.90 -5.16
CA PRO A 14 18.53 -4.71 -6.52
C PRO A 14 17.77 -3.57 -7.20
N ARG A 15 18.50 -2.78 -7.99
CA ARG A 15 17.90 -1.73 -8.81
C ARG A 15 17.49 -2.31 -10.16
N VAL A 16 16.30 -1.95 -10.61
CA VAL A 16 15.78 -2.36 -11.91
C VAL A 16 16.52 -1.59 -13.00
N LYS A 17 17.28 -2.30 -13.84
CA LYS A 17 17.94 -1.70 -15.00
C LYS A 17 16.87 -1.24 -15.99
N GLY A 18 17.01 -0.02 -16.51
CA GLY A 18 16.05 0.59 -17.44
C GLY A 18 14.89 1.35 -16.79
N GLY A 19 14.75 1.33 -15.45
CA GLY A 19 13.71 2.07 -14.72
C GLY A 19 12.55 1.20 -14.25
N HIS A 20 11.58 1.78 -13.54
CA HIS A 20 10.52 1.03 -12.85
C HIS A 20 9.60 0.26 -13.80
N TYR A 21 9.32 0.76 -15.01
CA TYR A 21 8.49 0.04 -15.98
C TYR A 21 9.12 -1.30 -16.42
N TRP A 22 10.44 -1.39 -16.45
CA TRP A 22 11.13 -2.64 -16.78
C TRP A 22 10.94 -3.72 -15.72
N ASP A 23 10.57 -3.33 -14.49
CA ASP A 23 10.25 -4.28 -13.43
C ASP A 23 9.01 -5.10 -13.82
N TRP A 24 7.96 -4.38 -14.22
CA TRP A 24 6.71 -4.98 -14.68
C TRP A 24 6.93 -5.83 -15.94
N ILE A 25 7.63 -5.29 -16.95
CA ILE A 25 7.90 -6.01 -18.20
C ILE A 25 8.64 -7.33 -17.94
N GLN A 26 9.66 -7.32 -17.08
CA GLN A 26 10.44 -8.52 -16.76
C GLN A 26 9.63 -9.52 -15.93
N SER A 27 8.85 -9.05 -14.96
CA SER A 27 8.00 -9.89 -14.13
C SER A 27 6.86 -10.57 -14.90
N CYS A 28 6.36 -9.94 -15.98
CA CYS A 28 5.34 -10.53 -16.85
C CYS A 28 5.90 -11.48 -17.92
N LYS A 29 7.20 -11.41 -18.21
CA LYS A 29 7.86 -12.27 -19.22
C LYS A 29 8.35 -13.59 -18.59
N ALA A 30 8.73 -14.54 -19.46
CA ALA A 30 8.96 -15.96 -19.15
C ALA A 30 9.89 -16.25 -17.95
N ASP A 31 10.74 -15.31 -17.58
CA ASP A 31 11.68 -15.44 -16.45
C ASP A 31 10.97 -15.34 -15.07
N GLY A 32 9.69 -14.94 -15.04
CA GLY A 32 8.76 -15.19 -13.93
C GLY A 32 9.13 -14.60 -12.56
N ARG A 33 10.07 -13.64 -12.50
CA ARG A 33 10.50 -13.08 -11.22
C ARG A 33 9.38 -12.24 -10.58
N PRO A 34 9.20 -12.28 -9.24
CA PRO A 34 8.27 -11.39 -8.56
C PRO A 34 8.56 -9.92 -8.85
N ALA A 35 7.50 -9.13 -9.01
CA ALA A 35 7.60 -7.67 -9.09
C ALA A 35 8.13 -7.11 -7.77
N SER A 36 8.86 -5.99 -7.84
CA SER A 36 9.37 -5.27 -6.67
C SER A 36 8.28 -4.80 -5.71
N SER A 37 7.05 -4.67 -6.20
CA SER A 37 5.85 -4.34 -5.44
C SER A 37 4.73 -5.36 -5.75
N SER A 38 4.96 -6.62 -5.38
CA SER A 38 3.96 -7.68 -5.53
C SER A 38 2.69 -7.40 -4.70
N PHE A 39 1.59 -8.11 -4.96
CA PHE A 39 0.33 -7.93 -4.22
C PHE A 39 0.48 -8.16 -2.71
N GLY A 40 1.42 -9.01 -2.27
CA GLY A 40 1.70 -9.23 -0.86
C GLY A 40 2.31 -8.02 -0.14
N ILE A 41 2.89 -7.06 -0.87
CA ILE A 41 3.42 -5.80 -0.33
C ILE A 41 2.47 -4.65 -0.67
N ALA A 42 2.06 -4.55 -1.93
CA ALA A 42 1.25 -3.45 -2.44
C ALA A 42 -0.15 -3.41 -1.81
N GLY A 43 -0.74 -4.57 -1.53
CA GLY A 43 -2.05 -4.68 -0.87
C GLY A 43 -2.04 -4.06 0.53
N PRO A 44 -1.25 -4.59 1.49
CA PRO A 44 -1.18 -4.05 2.85
C PRO A 44 -0.72 -2.60 2.91
N LEU A 45 0.18 -2.18 2.01
CA LEU A 45 0.59 -0.78 1.91
C LEU A 45 -0.59 0.12 1.53
N THR A 46 -1.34 -0.26 0.50
CA THR A 46 -2.49 0.52 0.03
C THR A 46 -3.58 0.57 1.10
N GLU A 47 -3.84 -0.55 1.76
CA GLU A 47 -4.75 -0.66 2.90
C GLU A 47 -4.38 0.34 4.01
N ALA A 48 -3.13 0.35 4.47
CA ALA A 48 -2.65 1.28 5.49
C ALA A 48 -2.82 2.75 5.08
N VAL A 49 -2.51 3.09 3.82
CA VAL A 49 -2.69 4.45 3.29
C VAL A 49 -4.17 4.85 3.27
N LEU A 50 -5.07 3.95 2.87
CA LEU A 50 -6.50 4.22 2.82
C LEU A 50 -7.11 4.38 4.22
N LEU A 51 -6.64 3.63 5.22
CA LEU A 51 -7.06 3.81 6.62
C LEU A 51 -6.71 5.21 7.15
N GLY A 52 -5.63 5.82 6.65
CA GLY A 52 -5.32 7.23 6.92
C GLY A 52 -6.46 8.16 6.50
N ASN A 53 -7.09 7.93 5.35
CA ASN A 53 -8.24 8.72 4.92
C ASN A 53 -9.46 8.51 5.83
N VAL A 54 -9.68 7.29 6.31
CA VAL A 54 -10.76 6.99 7.26
C VAL A 54 -10.55 7.76 8.56
N ALA A 55 -9.33 7.73 9.11
CA ALA A 55 -8.98 8.47 10.33
C ALA A 55 -9.13 10.00 10.15
N ILE A 56 -8.75 10.54 8.99
CA ILE A 56 -8.94 11.97 8.67
C ILE A 56 -10.43 12.32 8.63
N ARG A 57 -11.26 11.48 7.98
CA ARG A 57 -12.71 11.72 7.85
C ARG A 57 -13.45 11.63 9.18
N THR A 58 -13.02 10.75 10.08
CA THR A 58 -13.65 10.60 11.39
C THR A 58 -13.12 11.60 12.41
N GLY A 59 -11.92 12.13 12.22
CA GLY A 59 -11.21 12.97 13.20
C GLY A 59 -10.88 12.21 14.50
N LYS A 60 -10.92 10.87 14.48
CA LYS A 60 -10.77 10.00 15.65
C LYS A 60 -9.76 8.90 15.36
N ARG A 61 -9.18 8.34 16.43
CA ARG A 61 -8.38 7.11 16.35
C ARG A 61 -9.28 5.94 15.96
N ILE A 62 -8.86 5.18 14.95
CA ILE A 62 -9.50 3.92 14.55
C ILE A 62 -8.60 2.73 14.90
N GLU A 63 -9.22 1.63 15.30
CA GLU A 63 -8.61 0.32 15.47
C GLU A 63 -9.12 -0.58 14.35
N TRP A 64 -8.20 -1.21 13.63
CA TRP A 64 -8.48 -1.89 12.39
C TRP A 64 -8.17 -3.38 12.51
N ASP A 65 -9.15 -4.20 12.14
CA ASP A 65 -8.99 -5.64 11.94
C ASP A 65 -8.85 -5.92 10.44
N SER A 66 -7.64 -6.26 10.01
CA SER A 66 -7.30 -6.57 8.62
C SER A 66 -7.84 -7.93 8.16
N GLU A 67 -8.15 -8.85 9.07
CA GLU A 67 -8.72 -10.16 8.70
C GLU A 67 -10.19 -10.01 8.33
N THR A 68 -10.95 -9.25 9.11
CA THR A 68 -12.39 -9.01 8.86
C THR A 68 -12.68 -7.75 8.05
N MET A 69 -11.66 -6.93 7.78
CA MET A 69 -11.72 -5.65 7.08
C MET A 69 -12.71 -4.67 7.75
N ARG A 70 -12.56 -4.46 9.06
CA ARG A 70 -13.47 -3.64 9.87
C ARG A 70 -12.77 -2.76 10.89
N VAL A 71 -13.38 -1.59 11.14
CA VAL A 71 -13.04 -0.76 12.29
C VAL A 71 -13.79 -1.29 13.51
N THR A 72 -13.06 -1.63 14.58
CA THR A 72 -13.60 -2.31 15.77
C THR A 72 -14.04 -1.36 16.89
N ASN A 73 -13.38 -0.21 17.01
CA ASN A 73 -13.59 0.76 18.09
C ASN A 73 -14.52 1.93 17.72
N LEU A 74 -14.92 2.04 16.44
CA LEU A 74 -15.72 3.15 15.92
C LEU A 74 -16.67 2.66 14.82
N PRO A 75 -17.81 2.05 15.17
CA PRO A 75 -18.70 1.40 14.21
C PRO A 75 -19.13 2.30 13.05
N GLU A 76 -19.36 3.59 13.30
CA GLU A 76 -19.78 4.55 12.27
C GLU A 76 -18.72 4.75 11.17
N ALA A 77 -17.44 4.49 11.45
CA ALA A 77 -16.37 4.63 10.45
C ALA A 77 -16.45 3.56 9.35
N ASN A 78 -17.11 2.42 9.61
CA ASN A 78 -17.25 1.34 8.64
C ASN A 78 -18.05 1.76 7.39
N GLN A 79 -18.83 2.86 7.48
CA GLN A 79 -19.50 3.45 6.31
C GLN A 79 -18.53 3.89 5.21
N TYR A 80 -17.26 4.15 5.55
CA TYR A 80 -16.23 4.59 4.60
C TYR A 80 -15.41 3.43 3.99
N ILE A 81 -15.58 2.21 4.48
CA ILE A 81 -14.74 1.06 4.08
C ILE A 81 -15.21 0.42 2.77
N ARG A 82 -16.52 0.43 2.49
CA ARG A 82 -17.10 -0.14 1.26
C ARG A 82 -17.97 0.88 0.56
N SER A 83 -17.71 1.09 -0.72
CA SER A 83 -18.67 1.78 -1.58
C SER A 83 -19.82 0.84 -1.92
N PRO A 84 -21.05 1.38 -2.11
CA PRO A 84 -22.15 0.59 -2.64
C PRO A 84 -21.77 0.00 -4.00
N GLN A 85 -22.30 -1.18 -4.30
CA GLN A 85 -22.08 -1.84 -5.57
C GLN A 85 -22.58 -0.93 -6.70
N ARG A 86 -21.77 -0.79 -7.76
CA ARG A 86 -22.20 -0.05 -8.95
C ARG A 86 -23.30 -0.83 -9.66
N GLU A 87 -24.46 -0.22 -9.84
CA GLU A 87 -25.56 -0.74 -10.65
C GLU A 87 -25.28 -0.47 -12.14
N PHE A 88 -25.68 -1.40 -13.01
CA PHE A 88 -25.54 -1.32 -14.47
C PHE A 88 -26.93 -1.41 -15.12
#